data_AF-A0A7V6BWJ6-F1
#
_entry.id   AF-A0A7V6BWJ6-F1
#
_cell.length_a   1.000
_cell.length_b   1.000
_cell.length_c   1.000
_cell.angle_alpha   90.00
_cell.angle_beta   90.00
_cell.angle_gamma   90.00
#
_symmetry.space_group_name_H-M   'P 1'
#
loop_
_entity.id
_entity.type
_entity.pdbx_description
1 polymer ?
#
loop_
_entity_poly.entity_id
_entity_poly.type
_entity_poly.pdbx_seq_one_letter_code
_entity_poly.pdbx_strand_id
1 'polypeptide(L)' 'MAHGLIRTTLRRHGLAPHKKLGQNFLVHRHTAERIVDLAAPAEDDVIVEVGVGLGALTNPIAARAA' A
#
# COMPACT_ATOMS: atom_id res chain seq x y z
N MET A 1 2.43 -5.01 -6.70
CA MET A 1 1.95 -4.14 -7.80
C MET A 1 3.00 -4.12 -8.91
N ALA A 2 2.64 -4.33 -10.17
CA ALA A 2 3.61 -4.18 -11.25
C ALA A 2 4.12 -2.72 -11.27
N HIS A 3 5.44 -2.50 -11.34
CA HIS A 3 6.07 -1.18 -11.26
C HIS A 3 5.47 -0.16 -12.25
N GLY A 4 5.08 -0.61 -13.45
CA GLY A 4 4.44 0.23 -14.47
C GLY A 4 3.05 0.75 -14.06
N LEU A 5 2.30 0.00 -13.25
CA LEU A 5 0.92 0.35 -12.88
C LEU A 5 0.86 1.60 -11.99
N ILE A 6 1.85 1.80 -11.13
CA ILE A 6 1.92 2.96 -10.23
C ILE A 6 2.08 4.25 -11.04
N ARG A 7 3.02 4.26 -11.98
CA ARG A 7 3.26 5.41 -12.85
C ARG A 7 2.04 5.72 -13.71
N THR A 8 1.42 4.70 -14.29
CA THR A 8 0.21 4.88 -15.12
C THR A 8 -0.96 5.41 -14.29
N THR A 9 -1.17 4.87 -13.08
CA THR A 9 -2.23 5.32 -12.18
C THR A 9 -2.06 6.77 -11.80
N LEU A 10 -0.87 7.17 -11.32
CA LEU A 10 -0.61 8.56 -10.95
C LEU A 10 -0.80 9.51 -12.14
N ARG A 11 -0.25 9.18 -13.31
CA ARG A 11 -0.39 10.01 -14.53
C ARG A 11 -1.83 10.17 -14.97
N ARG A 12 -2.66 9.12 -14.87
CA ARG A 12 -4.09 9.18 -15.20
C ARG A 12 -4.85 10.21 -14.34
N HIS A 13 -4.40 10.43 -13.12
CA HIS A 13 -4.97 11.44 -12.22
C HIS A 13 -4.23 12.79 -12.27
N GLY A 14 -3.31 13.00 -13.23
CA GLY A 14 -2.50 14.22 -13.31
C GLY A 14 -1.50 14.38 -12.16
N LEU A 15 -1.16 13.28 -11.47
CA LEU A 15 -0.30 13.26 -10.29
C LEU A 15 1.11 12.75 -10.61
N ALA A 16 2.04 13.15 -9.76
CA ALA A 16 3.40 12.60 -9.71
C ALA A 16 3.83 12.40 -8.24
N PRO A 17 4.73 11.45 -7.95
CA PRO A 17 5.28 11.28 -6.60
C PRO A 17 5.96 12.55 -6.11
N HIS A 18 5.58 13.04 -4.93
CA HIS A 18 6.17 14.25 -4.38
C HIS A 18 7.31 13.92 -3.40
N LYS A 19 8.55 14.01 -3.89
CA LYS A 19 9.75 13.63 -3.10
C LYS A 19 9.92 14.42 -1.81
N LYS A 20 9.56 15.71 -1.77
CA LYS A 20 9.62 16.53 -0.55
C LYS A 20 8.64 16.07 0.54
N LEU A 21 7.59 15.32 0.16
CA LEU A 21 6.64 14.71 1.11
C LEU A 21 7.04 13.27 1.47
N GLY A 22 8.22 12.81 1.06
CA GLY A 22 8.71 11.45 1.38
C GLY A 22 7.96 10.32 0.68
N GLN A 23 7.14 10.60 -0.33
CA GLN A 23 6.35 9.56 -1.01
C GLN A 23 7.24 8.55 -1.74
N ASN A 24 7.18 7.30 -1.28
CA ASN A 24 7.76 6.13 -1.94
C ASN A 24 6.69 5.02 -1.96
N PHE A 25 6.49 4.39 -3.11
CA PHE A 25 5.42 3.40 -3.27
C PHE A 25 5.98 1.99 -3.22
N LEU A 26 5.43 1.15 -2.34
CA LEU A 26 5.81 -0.25 -2.23
C LEU A 26 5.31 -1.02 -3.46
N VAL A 27 6.24 -1.47 -4.30
CA VAL A 27 5.91 -2.17 -5.56
C VAL A 27 5.92 -3.69 -5.39
N HIS A 28 6.76 -4.20 -4.50
CA HIS A 28 6.97 -5.62 -4.33
C HIS A 28 5.85 -6.25 -3.51
N ARG A 29 5.05 -7.11 -4.16
CA ARG A 29 3.85 -7.72 -3.55
C ARG A 29 4.20 -8.60 -2.34
N HIS A 30 5.19 -9.46 -2.49
CA HIS A 30 5.56 -10.38 -1.40
C HIS A 30 6.11 -9.64 -0.17
N THR A 31 6.74 -8.48 -0.36
CA THR A 31 7.15 -7.62 0.76
C THR A 31 5.92 -7.07 1.50
N ALA A 32 4.90 -6.61 0.76
CA ALA A 32 3.65 -6.16 1.37
C ALA A 32 2.98 -7.30 2.16
N GLU A 33 2.84 -8.48 1.56
CA GLU A 33 2.26 -9.65 2.23
C GLU A 33 3.02 -10.03 3.50
N ARG A 34 4.36 -10.07 3.44
CA ARG A 34 5.19 -10.36 4.63
C ARG A 34 5.05 -9.31 5.73
N ILE A 35 4.91 -8.03 5.38
CA ILE A 35 4.65 -6.98 6.38
C ILE A 35 3.34 -7.25 7.10
N VAL A 36 2.29 -7.59 6.35
CA VAL A 36 0.97 -7.90 6.94
C VAL A 36 1.02 -9.19 7.76
N ASP A 37 1.72 -10.23 7.30
CA ASP A 37 1.87 -11.48 8.05
C ASP A 37 2.57 -11.24 9.40
N LEU A 38 3.58 -10.37 9.43
CA LEU A 38 4.26 -9.98 10.67
C LEU A 38 3.39 -9.11 11.59
N ALA A 39 2.51 -8.30 11.01
CA ALA A 39 1.55 -7.49 11.77
C ALA A 39 0.40 -8.34 12.35
N ALA A 40 0.14 -9.51 11.76
CA ALA A 40 -0.85 -10.50 12.19
C ALA A 40 -2.23 -9.90 12.57
N PRO A 41 -2.86 -9.12 11.67
CA PRO A 41 -4.14 -8.47 11.98
C PRO A 41 -5.26 -9.51 12.18
N ALA A 42 -6.12 -9.28 13.16
CA ALA A 42 -7.33 -10.04 13.43
C ALA A 42 -8.59 -9.29 12.96
N GLU A 43 -9.72 -10.00 12.83
CA GLU A 43 -11.00 -9.45 12.37
C GLU A 43 -11.53 -8.31 13.27
N ASP A 44 -11.27 -8.37 14.57
CA ASP A 44 -11.73 -7.37 15.54
C ASP A 44 -10.74 -6.20 15.73
N ASP A 45 -9.59 -6.21 15.02
CA ASP A 45 -8.58 -5.17 15.17
C ASP A 45 -8.99 -3.86 14.50
N VAL A 46 -8.80 -2.76 15.23
CA VAL A 46 -8.88 -1.41 14.65
C VAL A 46 -7.50 -1.00 14.16
N ILE A 47 -7.32 -0.96 12.84
CA ILE A 47 -6.03 -0.68 12.20
C ILE A 47 -5.99 0.76 11.69
N VAL A 48 -4.92 1.48 12.04
CA VAL A 48 -4.63 2.83 11.53
C VAL A 48 -3.44 2.76 10.57
N GLU A 49 -3.68 2.99 9.28
CA GLU A 49 -2.63 3.05 8.26
C GLU A 49 -2.27 4.52 7.94
N VAL A 50 -0.99 4.88 8.09
CA VAL A 50 -0.49 6.23 7.77
C VAL A 50 0.28 6.18 6.45
N GLY A 51 -0.09 7.05 5.50
CA GLY A 51 0.59 7.13 4.22
C GLY A 51 0.27 5.97 3.27
N VAL A 52 -1.01 5.60 3.17
CA VAL A 52 -1.55 4.45 2.40
C VAL A 52 -1.08 4.36 0.94
N GLY A 53 -0.68 5.50 0.35
CA GLY A 53 -0.19 5.57 -1.02
C GLY A 53 -1.25 5.08 -2.02
N LEU A 54 -0.96 3.98 -2.71
CA LEU A 54 -1.88 3.31 -3.65
C LEU A 54 -2.47 2.01 -3.10
N GLY A 55 -2.46 1.84 -1.77
CA GLY A 55 -3.05 0.69 -1.08
C GLY A 55 -2.21 -0.58 -1.15
N ALA A 56 -0.88 -0.45 -1.16
CA ALA A 56 0.01 -1.62 -1.21
C ALA A 56 -0.14 -2.51 0.05
N LEU A 57 -0.38 -1.89 1.21
CA LEU A 57 -0.65 -2.59 2.48
C LEU A 57 -2.14 -2.62 2.80
N THR A 58 -2.90 -1.55 2.49
CA THR A 58 -4.36 -1.51 2.68
C THR A 58 -5.07 -2.75 2.14
N ASN A 59 -4.78 -3.14 0.89
CA ASN A 59 -5.45 -4.28 0.26
C ASN A 59 -5.18 -5.62 0.98
N PRO A 60 -3.91 -6.04 1.23
CA PRO A 60 -3.64 -7.28 1.95
C PRO A 60 -4.03 -7.26 3.44
N ILE A 61 -4.09 -6.09 4.08
CA ILE A 61 -4.65 -5.94 5.43
C ILE A 61 -6.15 -6.23 5.39
N ALA A 62 -6.89 -5.52 4.53
CA ALA A 62 -8.33 -5.70 4.38
C ALA A 62 -8.71 -7.14 3.98
N ALA A 63 -7.85 -7.87 3.26
CA ALA A 63 -8.10 -9.26 2.92
C ALA A 63 -7.90 -10.25 4.08
N ARG A 64 -7.27 -9.86 5.18
CA ARG A 64 -7.03 -10.71 6.38
C ARG A 64 -7.88 -10.32 7.57
N ALA A 65 -8.25 -9.05 7.68
CA ALA A 65 -9.04 -8.49 8.78
C ALA A 65 -10.52 -8.29 8.41
N ALA A 66 -11.01 -8.96 7.36
CA ALA A 66 -12.40 -8.88 6.89
C ALA A 66 -13.09 -10.24 6.92
#